data_AF-A0A535HPN6-F1
#
_entry.id   AF-A0A535HPN6-F1
#
_cell.length_a   1.000
_cell.length_b   1.000
_cell.length_c   1.000
_cell.angle_alpha   90.00
_cell.angle_beta   90.00
_cell.angle_gamma   90.00
#
_symmetry.space_group_name_H-M   'P 1'
#
loop_
_entity.id
_entity.type
_entity.pdbx_description
1 polymer ?
#
loop_
_entity_poly.entity_id
_entity_poly.type
_entity_poly.pdbx_seq_one_letter_code
_entity_poly.pdbx_strand_id
1 'polypeptide(L)'
;MIVWPHVLSAAAAAVLVTAGAGSRPTTTTATGGPPYAAGALGQDISYPQCTGLPSTPVAFGIVGVTHGRPFTQNACLGAEAAWARGFRPEVDAYFNLDYSPADAAAHGGVGPAGLCGDGDLGCLAYNYGSNTAEDAIAYAASQRVAPRIWWLDVETGNNWADDVNLNNAVINGAIAALQHHGVTVGVYSAAFMWASITGGIRNGLPAWVAGPASLEATPSYCSAAQSFTGGPVWLVQYPAPVDGDYACGGSIRQYLVTADGGVFAAALPFRGSAGDQRLNAPLVGIATTRSGNGYWLMSADGGVFAYGDAAYHGSLGANGPPAPAVGIAVTASGNGYWLATADGGVYTYGDAAFHGSLGGLDLAAPIVGIAATASGNGYWLVSSDGGVFTYGDAVFHGSLGAGGLAAPIVGIAVSASGNGYWLASADGGVFAYGGARWQGSAGGGGLATPVVGISRAADGSGYRLALAGGGVISFTGQPSYAPVGAPVNGAVTGLAEPPPPPPPPPPPPPDWRMETRAHR
;
A
#
# COMPACT_ATOMS: atom_id res chain seq x y z
N MET A 1 -28.51 17.03 -38.96
CA MET A 1 -29.15 17.67 -37.79
C MET A 1 -29.73 16.53 -36.94
N ILE A 2 -28.89 15.94 -36.08
CA ILE A 2 -29.24 14.83 -35.19
C ILE A 2 -28.77 15.28 -33.82
N VAL A 3 -29.70 15.32 -32.89
CA VAL A 3 -29.58 15.90 -31.55
C VAL A 3 -28.85 14.89 -30.67
N TRP A 4 -27.74 15.31 -30.08
CA TRP A 4 -26.98 14.56 -29.08
C TRP A 4 -27.81 14.49 -27.78
N PRO A 5 -28.08 13.32 -27.19
CA PRO A 5 -28.57 13.28 -25.82
C PRO A 5 -27.39 13.55 -24.88
N HIS A 6 -27.54 14.60 -24.09
CA HIS A 6 -26.71 14.91 -22.94
C HIS A 6 -26.60 13.69 -22.01
N VAL A 7 -25.42 13.07 -21.96
CA VAL A 7 -25.00 12.22 -20.84
C VAL A 7 -23.62 12.69 -20.38
N LEU A 8 -23.55 13.96 -19.99
CA LEU A 8 -22.61 14.41 -18.96
C LEU A 8 -23.42 14.51 -17.66
N SER A 9 -23.82 13.35 -17.14
CA SER A 9 -24.11 13.29 -15.71
C SER A 9 -22.78 13.48 -15.02
N ALA A 10 -22.68 14.51 -14.19
CA ALA A 10 -21.59 14.74 -13.26
C ALA A 10 -21.48 13.54 -12.31
N ALA A 11 -20.84 12.47 -12.77
CA ALA A 11 -20.28 11.47 -11.88
C ALA A 11 -19.05 12.11 -11.23
N ALA A 12 -18.92 11.99 -9.91
CA ALA A 12 -17.75 12.42 -9.19
C ALA A 12 -16.51 11.81 -9.87
N ALA A 13 -15.73 12.64 -10.57
CA ALA A 13 -14.47 12.22 -11.16
C ALA A 13 -13.47 12.11 -10.00
N ALA A 14 -13.30 10.88 -9.51
CA ALA A 14 -12.30 10.55 -8.51
C ALA A 14 -10.99 10.23 -9.24
N VAL A 15 -10.12 11.21 -9.42
CA VAL A 15 -8.85 11.01 -10.13
C VAL A 15 -7.77 10.57 -9.15
N LEU A 16 -7.03 9.52 -9.53
CA LEU A 16 -6.10 8.81 -8.66
C LEU A 16 -4.66 9.02 -9.11
N VAL A 17 -3.79 9.48 -8.20
CA VAL A 17 -2.32 9.49 -8.43
C VAL A 17 -1.58 9.07 -7.16
N THR A 18 -0.55 8.24 -7.37
CA THR A 18 0.44 7.87 -6.35
C THR A 18 1.71 8.70 -6.50
N ALA A 19 2.31 9.13 -5.39
CA ALA A 19 3.61 9.79 -5.43
C ALA A 19 4.73 8.86 -5.94
N GLY A 20 5.58 9.34 -6.84
CA GLY A 20 6.76 8.61 -7.31
C GLY A 20 7.88 8.60 -6.27
N ALA A 21 8.48 7.43 -6.01
CA ALA A 21 9.67 7.34 -5.18
C ALA A 21 10.90 7.88 -5.95
N GLY A 22 11.58 8.88 -5.38
CA GLY A 22 12.87 9.34 -5.89
C GLY A 22 13.92 8.23 -5.75
N SER A 23 14.64 7.95 -6.84
CA SER A 23 15.77 7.02 -6.87
C SER A 23 16.88 7.44 -5.91
N ARG A 24 17.13 6.63 -4.86
CA ARG A 24 18.39 6.61 -4.10
C ARG A 24 19.18 5.34 -4.44
N PRO A 25 20.52 5.33 -4.29
CA PRO A 25 21.35 4.17 -4.63
C PRO A 25 21.00 2.97 -3.75
N THR A 26 21.20 1.80 -4.33
CA THR A 26 20.96 0.44 -3.83
C THR A 26 21.45 0.17 -2.40
N THR A 27 20.50 -0.11 -1.52
CA THR A 27 20.62 -1.12 -0.46
C THR A 27 19.35 -1.95 -0.50
N THR A 28 19.50 -3.27 -0.69
CA THR A 28 18.41 -4.21 -0.86
C THR A 28 17.65 -4.35 0.47
N THR A 29 16.52 -3.65 0.60
CA THR A 29 15.49 -3.93 1.61
C THR A 29 14.21 -4.32 0.87
N ALA A 30 13.58 -5.42 1.26
CA ALA A 30 12.34 -5.88 0.67
C ALA A 30 11.22 -4.83 0.86
N THR A 31 10.98 -3.99 -0.13
CA THR A 31 9.97 -2.93 -0.12
C THR A 31 8.64 -3.40 -0.72
N GLY A 32 8.04 -4.43 -0.11
CA GLY A 32 6.63 -4.75 -0.29
C GLY A 32 5.83 -4.19 0.89
N GLY A 33 4.66 -3.61 0.66
CA GLY A 33 3.67 -3.43 1.73
C GLY A 33 3.24 -4.80 2.31
N PRO A 34 2.58 -4.84 3.48
CA PRO A 34 2.04 -6.10 4.02
C PRO A 34 1.14 -6.79 2.99
N PRO A 35 1.20 -8.12 2.85
CA PRO A 35 0.29 -8.87 1.96
C PRO A 35 -1.11 -9.02 2.55
N TYR A 36 -1.41 -8.33 3.65
CA TYR A 36 -2.71 -8.35 4.32
C TYR A 36 -3.54 -7.14 3.87
N ALA A 37 -4.79 -7.38 3.50
CA ALA A 37 -5.73 -6.30 3.21
C ALA A 37 -6.00 -5.48 4.49
N ALA A 38 -6.09 -4.16 4.36
CA ALA A 38 -6.40 -3.29 5.50
C ALA A 38 -7.74 -3.68 6.13
N GLY A 39 -7.77 -3.82 7.46
CA GLY A 39 -8.95 -4.22 8.22
C GLY A 39 -9.27 -5.71 8.16
N ALA A 40 -8.47 -6.52 7.45
CA ALA A 40 -8.65 -7.96 7.44
C ALA A 40 -8.36 -8.57 8.82
N LEU A 41 -9.20 -9.53 9.21
CA LEU A 41 -9.02 -10.27 10.46
C LEU A 41 -8.35 -11.61 10.17
N GLY A 42 -7.31 -11.91 10.93
CA GLY A 42 -6.60 -13.18 10.93
C GLY A 42 -6.58 -13.78 12.32
N GLN A 43 -5.94 -14.94 12.41
CA GLN A 43 -5.66 -15.61 13.68
C GLN A 43 -4.28 -16.26 13.62
N ASP A 44 -3.60 -16.27 14.76
CA ASP A 44 -2.37 -17.03 14.94
C ASP A 44 -2.61 -18.26 15.83
N ILE A 45 -1.95 -19.36 15.45
CA ILE A 45 -2.07 -20.66 16.10
C ILE A 45 -0.73 -21.04 16.70
N SER A 46 -0.76 -21.31 18.00
CA SER A 46 0.38 -21.74 18.79
C SER A 46 0.25 -23.20 19.22
N TYR A 47 1.38 -23.86 19.43
CA TYR A 47 1.38 -25.20 20.02
C TYR A 47 0.73 -25.17 21.43
N PRO A 48 -0.08 -26.17 21.86
CA PRO A 48 -0.39 -27.45 21.20
C PRO A 48 -1.75 -27.50 20.49
N GLN A 49 -2.16 -26.47 19.75
CA GLN A 49 -3.50 -26.41 19.15
C GLN A 49 -3.69 -27.35 17.92
N CYS A 50 -3.47 -28.65 18.11
CA CYS A 50 -3.50 -29.69 17.07
C CYS A 50 -4.91 -30.04 16.57
N THR A 51 -5.92 -29.81 17.41
CA THR A 51 -7.34 -30.12 17.17
C THR A 51 -8.20 -28.99 17.71
N GLY A 52 -9.45 -28.87 17.22
CA GLY A 52 -10.31 -27.77 17.64
C GLY A 52 -9.90 -26.42 17.04
N LEU A 53 -9.20 -26.46 15.90
CA LEU A 53 -8.82 -25.28 15.14
C LEU A 53 -10.06 -24.43 14.78
N PRO A 54 -9.96 -23.10 14.81
CA PRO A 54 -11.07 -22.21 14.54
C PRO A 54 -11.77 -22.55 13.21
N SER A 55 -13.09 -22.71 13.26
CA SER A 55 -13.92 -22.93 12.08
C SER A 55 -14.46 -21.63 11.47
N THR A 56 -14.34 -20.52 12.19
CA THR A 56 -14.77 -19.19 11.70
C THR A 56 -13.85 -18.77 10.56
N PRO A 57 -14.37 -18.42 9.38
CA PRO A 57 -13.54 -17.96 8.29
C PRO A 57 -12.79 -16.68 8.67
N VAL A 58 -11.47 -16.72 8.51
CA VAL A 58 -10.56 -15.57 8.66
C VAL A 58 -9.89 -15.28 7.32
N ALA A 59 -9.30 -14.10 7.18
CA ALA A 59 -8.63 -13.70 5.94
C ALA A 59 -7.22 -14.28 5.82
N PHE A 60 -6.58 -14.63 6.94
CA PHE A 60 -5.26 -15.26 6.98
C PHE A 60 -5.04 -16.01 8.30
N GLY A 61 -4.14 -16.98 8.27
CA GLY A 61 -3.67 -17.70 9.45
C GLY A 61 -2.14 -17.63 9.54
N ILE A 62 -1.62 -17.50 10.77
CA ILE A 62 -0.18 -17.55 11.08
C ILE A 62 0.05 -18.76 12.00
N VAL A 63 1.12 -19.53 11.78
CA VAL A 63 1.37 -20.77 12.55
C VAL A 63 2.73 -20.77 13.23
N GLY A 64 2.79 -21.25 14.47
CA GLY A 64 4.02 -21.39 15.24
C GLY A 64 4.81 -22.63 14.83
N VAL A 65 6.07 -22.47 14.44
CA VAL A 65 6.94 -23.58 14.04
C VAL A 65 7.55 -24.30 15.24
N THR A 66 7.83 -23.55 16.31
CA THR A 66 8.44 -24.02 17.54
C THR A 66 7.40 -24.38 18.59
N HIS A 67 7.75 -25.27 19.52
CA HIS A 67 6.96 -25.54 20.72
C HIS A 67 7.34 -24.54 21.83
N GLY A 68 7.15 -23.25 21.54
CA GLY A 68 7.37 -22.15 22.50
C GLY A 68 8.84 -21.77 22.76
N ARG A 69 9.83 -22.52 22.24
CA ARG A 69 11.27 -22.23 22.41
C ARG A 69 12.12 -22.62 21.20
N PRO A 70 13.29 -22.01 20.98
CA PRO A 70 14.27 -22.47 20.00
C PRO A 70 14.58 -23.97 20.08
N PHE A 71 14.92 -24.59 18.94
CA PHE A 71 15.29 -26.01 18.84
C PHE A 71 14.23 -26.99 19.37
N THR A 72 12.97 -26.56 19.44
CA THR A 72 11.83 -27.41 19.74
C THR A 72 10.88 -27.43 18.55
N GLN A 73 10.18 -28.54 18.36
CA GLN A 73 9.34 -28.76 17.18
C GLN A 73 7.86 -28.76 17.56
N ASN A 74 7.06 -27.94 16.87
CA ASN A 74 5.60 -28.04 16.93
C ASN A 74 5.14 -29.26 16.11
N ALA A 75 4.82 -30.36 16.78
CA ALA A 75 4.33 -31.59 16.15
C ALA A 75 3.02 -31.42 15.34
N CYS A 76 2.33 -30.30 15.54
CA CYS A 76 1.02 -29.99 14.97
C CYS A 76 1.08 -29.01 13.80
N LEU A 77 2.28 -28.50 13.49
CA LEU A 77 2.54 -27.55 12.41
C LEU A 77 1.95 -27.99 11.06
N GLY A 78 2.01 -29.29 10.72
CA GLY A 78 1.43 -29.79 9.47
C GLY A 78 -0.08 -29.62 9.38
N ALA A 79 -0.80 -29.86 10.48
CA ALA A 79 -2.25 -29.71 10.55
C ALA A 79 -2.66 -28.23 10.61
N GLU A 80 -1.94 -27.43 11.39
CA GLU A 80 -2.15 -25.99 11.51
C GLU A 80 -1.89 -25.28 10.17
N ALA A 81 -0.82 -25.65 9.47
CA ALA A 81 -0.54 -25.11 8.14
C ALA A 81 -1.59 -25.54 7.11
N ALA A 82 -2.16 -26.74 7.21
CA ALA A 82 -3.28 -27.16 6.36
C ALA A 82 -4.54 -26.33 6.64
N TRP A 83 -4.80 -25.98 7.89
CA TRP A 83 -5.87 -25.06 8.27
C TRP A 83 -5.63 -23.66 7.71
N ALA A 84 -4.43 -23.08 7.86
CA ALA A 84 -4.10 -21.76 7.34
C ALA A 84 -4.26 -21.70 5.80
N ARG A 85 -3.91 -22.80 5.11
CA ARG A 85 -4.10 -22.97 3.66
C ARG A 85 -5.56 -22.92 3.20
N GLY A 86 -6.51 -23.18 4.10
CA GLY A 86 -7.92 -23.05 3.82
C GLY A 86 -8.36 -21.62 3.50
N PHE A 87 -7.59 -20.62 3.95
CA PHE A 87 -7.90 -19.20 3.74
C PHE A 87 -7.01 -18.54 2.69
N ARG A 88 -5.70 -18.86 2.69
CA ARG A 88 -4.74 -18.39 1.68
C ARG A 88 -3.76 -19.50 1.32
N PRO A 89 -3.37 -19.67 0.04
CA PRO A 89 -2.40 -20.70 -0.36
C PRO A 89 -1.05 -20.59 0.35
N GLU A 90 -0.67 -19.35 0.68
CA GLU A 90 0.58 -19.01 1.36
C GLU A 90 0.35 -18.98 2.88
N VAL A 91 1.21 -19.69 3.61
CA VAL A 91 1.18 -19.78 5.07
C VAL A 91 2.27 -18.85 5.61
N ASP A 92 1.91 -17.96 6.53
CA ASP A 92 2.87 -17.18 7.29
C ASP A 92 3.18 -17.93 8.58
N ALA A 93 4.39 -17.77 9.11
CA ALA A 93 4.80 -18.51 10.29
C ALA A 93 5.64 -17.67 11.25
N TYR A 94 5.73 -18.14 12.47
CA TYR A 94 6.62 -17.55 13.48
C TYR A 94 7.43 -18.63 14.18
N PHE A 95 8.52 -18.23 14.80
CA PHE A 95 9.26 -19.08 15.74
C PHE A 95 9.77 -18.24 16.90
N ASN A 96 9.84 -18.89 18.06
CA ASN A 96 10.29 -18.27 19.30
C ASN A 96 11.79 -18.04 19.26
N LEU A 97 12.20 -16.84 19.67
CA LEU A 97 13.57 -16.55 20.04
C LEU A 97 13.71 -16.50 21.56
N ASP A 98 14.91 -16.81 22.02
CA ASP A 98 15.31 -16.66 23.42
C ASP A 98 16.84 -16.47 23.49
N TYR A 99 17.37 -16.41 24.70
CA TYR A 99 18.78 -16.60 24.97
C TYR A 99 18.99 -17.23 26.34
N SER A 100 19.74 -18.33 26.37
CA SER A 100 20.36 -18.84 27.59
C SER A 100 21.84 -19.18 27.31
N PRO A 101 22.77 -18.98 28.27
CA PRO A 101 24.18 -19.34 28.06
C PRO A 101 24.38 -20.82 27.73
N ALA A 102 23.54 -21.71 28.28
CA ALA A 102 23.63 -23.14 28.04
C ALA A 102 23.23 -23.51 26.60
N ASP A 103 22.10 -22.96 26.12
CA ASP A 103 21.60 -23.25 24.78
C ASP A 103 22.47 -22.59 23.71
N ALA A 104 22.94 -21.35 23.97
CA ALA A 104 23.91 -20.69 23.12
C ALA A 104 25.22 -21.49 23.02
N ALA A 105 25.69 -22.09 24.11
CA ALA A 105 26.88 -22.95 24.07
C ALA A 105 26.63 -24.24 23.27
N ALA A 106 25.44 -24.84 23.39
CA ALA A 106 25.08 -26.06 22.69
C ALA A 106 24.86 -25.85 21.18
N HIS A 107 24.32 -24.70 20.78
CA HIS A 107 23.84 -24.48 19.42
C HIS A 107 24.50 -23.30 18.69
N GLY A 108 25.32 -22.48 19.36
CA GLY A 108 25.93 -21.26 18.80
C GLY A 108 27.44 -21.35 18.53
N GLY A 109 28.09 -22.49 18.80
CA GLY A 109 29.55 -22.61 18.66
C GLY A 109 30.08 -22.37 17.23
N VAL A 110 29.27 -22.65 16.21
CA VAL A 110 29.60 -22.47 14.78
C VAL A 110 28.39 -21.92 14.04
N GLY A 111 28.62 -20.97 13.14
CA GLY A 111 27.59 -20.37 12.29
C GLY A 111 28.17 -19.32 11.36
N PRO A 112 27.36 -18.38 10.83
CA PRO A 112 27.81 -17.37 9.88
C PRO A 112 28.87 -16.39 10.42
N ALA A 113 28.98 -16.22 11.75
CA ALA A 113 30.06 -15.46 12.37
C ALA A 113 31.38 -16.26 12.48
N GLY A 114 31.41 -17.51 12.04
CA GLY A 114 32.55 -18.42 12.13
C GLY A 114 32.49 -19.33 13.36
N LEU A 115 33.64 -19.93 13.70
CA LEU A 115 33.83 -20.68 14.94
C LEU A 115 34.09 -19.70 16.08
N CYS A 116 33.23 -19.71 17.11
CA CYS A 116 33.37 -18.79 18.23
C CYS A 116 34.50 -19.21 19.17
N GLY A 117 35.36 -18.27 19.52
CA GLY A 117 36.41 -18.49 20.51
C GLY A 117 35.86 -18.57 21.93
N ASP A 118 36.65 -19.14 22.84
CA ASP A 118 36.31 -19.22 24.26
C ASP A 118 36.00 -17.82 24.83
N GLY A 119 34.80 -17.65 25.38
CA GLY A 119 34.34 -16.40 25.98
C GLY A 119 33.82 -15.34 24.99
N ASP A 120 33.78 -15.62 23.68
CA ASP A 120 33.15 -14.73 22.70
C ASP A 120 31.62 -14.93 22.68
N LEU A 121 30.97 -14.37 23.71
CA LEU A 121 29.53 -14.48 23.89
C LEU A 121 28.73 -13.78 22.78
N GLY A 122 29.30 -12.73 22.16
CA GLY A 122 28.66 -12.02 21.05
C GLY A 122 28.60 -12.88 19.79
N CYS A 123 29.71 -13.53 19.43
CA CYS A 123 29.73 -14.52 18.35
C CYS A 123 28.75 -15.67 18.65
N LEU A 124 28.79 -16.19 19.88
CA LEU A 124 27.96 -17.33 20.29
C LEU A 124 26.47 -17.00 20.18
N ALA A 125 26.06 -15.83 20.68
CA ALA A 125 24.69 -15.35 20.60
C ALA A 125 24.24 -15.12 19.14
N TYR A 126 25.09 -14.52 18.31
CA TYR A 126 24.78 -14.30 16.90
C TYR A 126 24.58 -15.62 16.13
N ASN A 127 25.51 -16.56 16.29
CA ASN A 127 25.41 -17.88 15.68
C ASN A 127 24.22 -18.66 16.23
N TYR A 128 23.94 -18.58 17.53
CA TYR A 128 22.77 -19.19 18.14
C TYR A 128 21.48 -18.72 17.47
N GLY A 129 21.28 -17.41 17.34
CA GLY A 129 20.11 -16.86 16.66
C GLY A 129 19.98 -17.27 15.20
N SER A 130 21.11 -17.27 14.47
CA SER A 130 21.14 -17.77 13.09
C SER A 130 20.74 -19.24 13.01
N ASN A 131 21.30 -20.09 13.88
CA ASN A 131 21.05 -21.52 13.87
C ASN A 131 19.63 -21.86 14.33
N THR A 132 19.03 -21.07 15.22
CA THR A 132 17.61 -21.17 15.57
C THR A 132 16.72 -20.95 14.35
N ALA A 133 17.02 -19.93 13.53
CA ALA A 133 16.25 -19.67 12.31
C ALA A 133 16.42 -20.80 11.27
N GLU A 134 17.65 -21.29 11.08
CA GLU A 134 17.91 -22.43 10.17
C GLU A 134 17.20 -23.71 10.62
N ASP A 135 17.18 -24.01 11.92
CA ASP A 135 16.44 -25.15 12.48
C ASP A 135 14.94 -25.02 12.25
N ALA A 136 14.36 -23.84 12.50
CA ALA A 136 12.95 -23.57 12.24
C ALA A 136 12.60 -23.70 10.74
N ILE A 137 13.43 -23.17 9.84
CA ILE A 137 13.25 -23.31 8.39
C ILE A 137 13.31 -24.78 7.98
N ALA A 138 14.31 -25.53 8.47
CA ALA A 138 14.47 -26.94 8.15
C ALA A 138 13.28 -27.77 8.64
N TYR A 139 12.81 -27.52 9.86
CA TYR A 139 11.64 -28.20 10.41
C TYR A 139 10.36 -27.86 9.64
N ALA A 140 10.10 -26.58 9.35
CA ALA A 140 8.96 -26.16 8.55
C ALA A 140 8.95 -26.83 7.16
N ALA A 141 10.11 -26.85 6.49
CA ALA A 141 10.28 -27.53 5.20
C ALA A 141 9.97 -29.04 5.29
N SER A 142 10.39 -29.70 6.39
CA SER A 142 10.06 -31.12 6.64
C SER A 142 8.56 -31.38 6.73
N GLN A 143 7.79 -30.39 7.22
CA GLN A 143 6.33 -30.41 7.29
C GLN A 143 5.65 -29.88 6.02
N ARG A 144 6.43 -29.66 4.94
CA ARG A 144 5.99 -29.04 3.68
C ARG A 144 5.41 -27.65 3.87
N VAL A 145 5.94 -26.88 4.82
CA VAL A 145 5.59 -25.48 5.06
C VAL A 145 6.76 -24.61 4.60
N ALA A 146 6.48 -23.66 3.72
CA ALA A 146 7.48 -22.75 3.17
C ALA A 146 6.98 -21.30 3.28
N PRO A 147 7.10 -20.68 4.47
CA PRO A 147 6.58 -19.36 4.71
C PRO A 147 7.33 -18.29 3.91
N ARG A 148 6.58 -17.33 3.35
CA ARG A 148 7.16 -16.13 2.73
C ARG A 148 7.40 -15.02 3.73
N ILE A 149 6.63 -15.02 4.81
CA ILE A 149 6.81 -14.14 5.97
C ILE A 149 7.14 -15.00 7.17
N TRP A 150 8.21 -14.60 7.85
CA TRP A 150 8.60 -15.12 9.14
C TRP A 150 8.53 -14.01 10.18
N TRP A 151 7.76 -14.26 11.23
CA TRP A 151 7.70 -13.41 12.41
C TRP A 151 8.65 -13.94 13.47
N LEU A 152 9.57 -13.09 13.92
CA LEU A 152 10.41 -13.36 15.08
C LEU A 152 9.57 -13.08 16.33
N ASP A 153 9.28 -14.12 17.09
CA ASP A 153 8.53 -14.02 18.34
C ASP A 153 9.51 -13.68 19.47
N VAL A 154 9.41 -12.44 19.96
CA VAL A 154 10.32 -11.83 20.96
C VAL A 154 9.51 -11.33 22.14
N GLU A 155 9.43 -12.14 23.18
CA GLU A 155 8.60 -11.89 24.36
C GLU A 155 9.35 -12.09 25.67
N THR A 156 8.92 -11.40 26.72
CA THR A 156 9.49 -11.56 28.07
C THR A 156 9.10 -12.88 28.75
N GLY A 157 8.22 -13.67 28.13
CA GLY A 157 7.90 -15.04 28.58
C GLY A 157 9.03 -16.04 28.33
N ASN A 158 9.98 -15.71 27.46
CA ASN A 158 11.15 -16.52 27.15
C ASN A 158 12.38 -16.12 27.98
N ASN A 159 13.44 -16.93 27.88
CA ASN A 159 14.71 -16.62 28.52
C ASN A 159 15.42 -15.51 27.75
N TRP A 160 16.00 -14.54 28.46
CA TRP A 160 16.84 -13.50 27.86
C TRP A 160 17.98 -13.15 28.82
N ALA A 161 19.11 -12.69 28.27
CA ALA A 161 20.18 -12.15 29.10
C ALA A 161 19.82 -10.77 29.65
N ASP A 162 20.40 -10.41 30.79
CA ASP A 162 20.39 -9.02 31.28
C ASP A 162 21.16 -8.09 30.32
N ASP A 163 22.18 -8.62 29.63
CA ASP A 163 22.91 -7.89 28.59
C ASP A 163 22.13 -7.88 27.28
N VAL A 164 21.47 -6.74 27.02
CA VAL A 164 20.70 -6.50 25.79
C VAL A 164 21.53 -6.64 24.52
N ASN A 165 22.86 -6.52 24.57
CA ASN A 165 23.71 -6.71 23.38
C ASN A 165 23.73 -8.16 22.92
N LEU A 166 23.68 -9.12 23.86
CA LEU A 166 23.59 -10.54 23.55
C LEU A 166 22.23 -10.86 22.93
N ASN A 167 21.15 -10.33 23.50
CA ASN A 167 19.80 -10.50 22.96
C ASN A 167 19.70 -9.92 21.54
N ASN A 168 20.27 -8.73 21.32
CA ASN A 168 20.34 -8.11 20.00
C ASN A 168 21.18 -8.93 19.02
N ALA A 169 22.27 -9.56 19.46
CA ALA A 169 23.07 -10.46 18.63
C ALA A 169 22.26 -11.67 18.17
N VAL A 170 21.48 -12.31 19.06
CA VAL A 170 20.55 -13.40 18.69
C VAL A 170 19.56 -12.94 17.62
N ILE A 171 18.86 -11.83 17.88
CA ILE A 171 17.84 -11.30 16.96
C ILE A 171 18.48 -10.99 15.59
N ASN A 172 19.65 -10.35 15.57
CA ASN A 172 20.36 -10.04 14.32
C ASN A 172 20.83 -11.29 13.57
N GLY A 173 21.25 -12.34 14.28
CA GLY A 173 21.60 -13.62 13.67
C GLY A 173 20.41 -14.27 12.98
N ALA A 174 19.25 -14.31 13.66
CA ALA A 174 18.01 -14.84 13.10
C ALA A 174 17.53 -14.03 11.88
N ILE A 175 17.58 -12.70 11.96
CA ILE A 175 17.25 -11.81 10.83
C ILE A 175 18.15 -12.12 9.62
N ALA A 176 19.46 -12.23 9.83
CA ALA A 176 20.42 -12.45 8.75
C ALA A 176 20.20 -13.80 8.06
N ALA A 177 19.92 -14.87 8.81
CA ALA A 177 19.60 -16.18 8.26
C ALA A 177 18.34 -16.13 7.39
N LEU A 178 17.24 -15.57 7.89
CA LEU A 178 16.00 -15.44 7.12
C LEU A 178 16.20 -14.58 5.85
N GLN A 179 16.92 -13.46 5.96
CA GLN A 179 17.21 -12.61 4.80
C GLN A 179 18.07 -13.32 3.75
N HIS A 180 18.97 -14.21 4.16
CA HIS A 180 19.76 -15.04 3.25
C HIS A 180 18.88 -15.98 2.41
N HIS A 181 17.80 -16.49 2.99
CA HIS A 181 16.78 -17.30 2.30
C HIS A 181 15.81 -16.46 1.44
N GLY A 182 15.96 -15.13 1.40
CA GLY A 182 15.16 -14.24 0.56
C GLY A 182 13.69 -14.12 1.00
N VAL A 183 13.38 -14.44 2.26
CA VAL A 183 12.04 -14.31 2.85
C VAL A 183 11.86 -12.95 3.52
N THR A 184 10.61 -12.57 3.76
CA THR A 184 10.28 -11.35 4.50
C THR A 184 10.34 -11.63 6.00
N VAL A 185 10.96 -10.72 6.75
CA VAL A 185 11.12 -10.83 8.21
C VAL A 185 10.32 -9.73 8.88
N GLY A 186 9.53 -10.10 9.88
CA GLY A 186 8.89 -9.17 10.81
C GLY A 186 9.17 -9.55 12.25
N VAL A 187 8.79 -8.70 13.19
CA VAL A 187 8.94 -8.97 14.63
C VAL A 187 7.59 -8.87 15.31
N TYR A 188 7.28 -9.87 16.13
CA TYR A 188 6.18 -9.85 17.07
C TYR A 188 6.68 -9.53 18.47
N SER A 189 6.06 -8.53 19.12
CA SER A 189 6.33 -8.13 20.51
C SER A 189 5.31 -7.09 20.97
N ALA A 190 5.21 -6.88 22.29
CA ALA A 190 4.71 -5.63 22.85
C ALA A 190 5.85 -4.61 23.02
N ALA A 191 5.55 -3.32 22.99
CA ALA A 191 6.57 -2.27 23.05
C ALA A 191 7.43 -2.33 24.32
N PHE A 192 6.84 -2.66 25.48
CA PHE A 192 7.57 -2.78 26.74
C PHE A 192 8.48 -4.02 26.76
N MET A 193 8.04 -5.14 26.18
CA MET A 193 8.83 -6.37 26.07
C MET A 193 10.07 -6.12 25.20
N TRP A 194 9.86 -5.52 24.01
CA TRP A 194 10.94 -5.14 23.10
C TRP A 194 11.95 -4.22 23.77
N ALA A 195 11.49 -3.18 24.48
CA ALA A 195 12.37 -2.26 25.17
C ALA A 195 13.21 -2.95 26.26
N SER A 196 12.61 -3.86 27.02
CA SER A 196 13.30 -4.62 28.07
C SER A 196 14.35 -5.57 27.51
N ILE A 197 14.04 -6.26 26.41
CA ILE A 197 14.91 -7.30 25.83
C ILE A 197 16.05 -6.69 25.02
N THR A 198 15.77 -5.62 24.27
CA THR A 198 16.68 -5.09 23.25
C THR A 198 17.32 -3.76 23.61
N GLY A 199 16.87 -3.12 24.69
CA GLY A 199 17.18 -1.71 24.97
C GLY A 199 16.43 -0.73 24.05
N GLY A 200 15.42 -1.19 23.30
CA GLY A 200 14.55 -0.35 22.48
C GLY A 200 15.14 0.02 21.12
N ILE A 201 15.99 -0.85 20.54
CA ILE A 201 16.57 -0.59 19.22
C ILE A 201 15.49 -0.45 18.14
N ARG A 202 15.77 0.35 17.11
CA ARG A 202 14.87 0.61 15.98
C ARG A 202 15.46 0.00 14.71
N ASN A 203 15.15 -1.26 14.44
CA ASN A 203 15.71 -2.02 13.30
C ASN A 203 14.93 -1.83 11.97
N GLY A 204 13.81 -1.11 11.98
CA GLY A 204 13.04 -0.78 10.79
C GLY A 204 12.21 -1.93 10.18
N LEU A 205 12.20 -3.11 10.81
CA LEU A 205 11.42 -4.26 10.33
C LEU A 205 9.92 -4.07 10.55
N PRO A 206 9.05 -4.71 9.75
CA PRO A 206 7.63 -4.83 10.03
C PRO A 206 7.33 -5.24 11.47
N ALA A 207 6.41 -4.54 12.12
CA ALA A 207 5.96 -4.83 13.48
C ALA A 207 4.60 -5.53 13.48
N TRP A 208 4.52 -6.64 14.21
CA TRP A 208 3.28 -7.25 14.68
C TRP A 208 3.14 -6.90 16.16
N VAL A 209 2.23 -5.96 16.45
CA VAL A 209 2.17 -5.29 17.75
C VAL A 209 1.17 -5.99 18.66
N ALA A 210 1.61 -6.45 19.82
CA ALA A 210 0.74 -6.87 20.92
C ALA A 210 0.43 -5.70 21.87
N GLY A 211 -0.74 -5.72 22.50
CA GLY A 211 -1.09 -4.78 23.58
C GLY A 211 -2.49 -4.16 23.61
N PRO A 212 -3.26 -4.03 22.52
CA PRO A 212 -4.64 -3.55 22.62
C PRO A 212 -5.51 -4.50 23.45
N ALA A 213 -6.47 -3.94 24.19
CA ALA A 213 -7.36 -4.71 25.06
C ALA A 213 -8.51 -5.42 24.31
N SER A 214 -8.78 -5.03 23.06
CA SER A 214 -9.90 -5.55 22.26
C SER A 214 -9.71 -5.29 20.77
N LEU A 215 -10.49 -5.99 19.93
CA LEU A 215 -10.57 -5.74 18.49
C LEU A 215 -10.91 -4.27 18.17
N GLU A 216 -11.81 -3.64 18.91
CA GLU A 216 -12.22 -2.25 18.70
C GLU A 216 -11.05 -1.26 18.88
N ALA A 217 -10.10 -1.55 19.78
CA ALA A 217 -8.93 -0.72 20.00
C ALA A 217 -7.84 -0.90 18.92
N THR A 218 -7.83 -2.03 18.20
CA THR A 218 -6.74 -2.40 17.27
C THR A 218 -6.45 -1.38 16.18
N PRO A 219 -7.42 -0.68 15.54
CA PRO A 219 -7.10 0.25 14.45
C PRO A 219 -6.22 1.42 14.92
N SER A 220 -6.32 1.82 16.19
CA SER A 220 -5.47 2.88 16.76
C SER A 220 -4.00 2.48 16.90
N TYR A 221 -3.71 1.17 16.91
CA TYR A 221 -2.37 0.62 16.98
C TYR A 221 -1.68 0.54 15.61
N CYS A 222 -2.41 0.79 14.52
CA CYS A 222 -1.91 0.78 13.14
C CYS A 222 -1.18 2.07 12.73
N SER A 223 -0.44 2.68 13.66
CA SER A 223 0.27 3.95 13.43
C SER A 223 1.77 3.83 13.69
N ALA A 224 2.55 4.69 13.04
CA ALA A 224 4.01 4.74 13.23
C ALA A 224 4.42 5.02 14.69
N ALA A 225 3.55 5.68 15.47
CA ALA A 225 3.77 5.93 16.89
C ALA A 225 3.77 4.65 17.73
N GLN A 226 3.08 3.61 17.26
CA GLN A 226 2.90 2.34 17.96
C GLN A 226 3.93 1.28 17.53
N SER A 227 4.73 1.60 16.52
CA SER A 227 5.83 0.74 16.08
C SER A 227 6.99 0.76 17.07
N PHE A 228 7.32 -0.39 17.64
CA PHE A 228 8.48 -0.59 18.51
C PHE A 228 9.78 -0.78 17.72
N THR A 229 9.71 -1.38 16.51
CA THR A 229 10.85 -1.58 15.61
C THR A 229 11.26 -0.31 14.86
N GLY A 230 10.38 0.69 14.77
CA GLY A 230 10.52 1.84 13.89
C GLY A 230 10.18 1.57 12.42
N GLY A 231 9.83 0.33 12.07
CA GLY A 231 9.24 -0.03 10.78
C GLY A 231 7.72 0.14 10.76
N PRO A 232 7.05 -0.19 9.65
CA PRO A 232 5.60 -0.14 9.56
C PRO A 232 4.93 -1.18 10.48
N VAL A 233 3.81 -0.82 11.12
CA VAL A 233 2.95 -1.79 11.81
C VAL A 233 2.11 -2.51 10.76
N TRP A 234 2.30 -3.82 10.64
CA TRP A 234 1.60 -4.67 9.66
C TRP A 234 0.41 -5.37 10.28
N LEU A 235 0.59 -5.85 11.51
CA LEU A 235 -0.40 -6.60 12.26
C LEU A 235 -0.49 -6.05 13.67
N VAL A 236 -1.67 -6.19 14.26
CA VAL A 236 -1.92 -5.91 15.67
C VAL A 236 -2.63 -7.11 16.26
N GLN A 237 -2.03 -7.76 17.26
CA GLN A 237 -2.68 -8.85 17.96
C GLN A 237 -3.64 -8.30 19.03
N TYR A 238 -4.79 -8.95 19.20
CA TYR A 238 -5.76 -8.64 20.23
C TYR A 238 -6.31 -9.92 20.90
N PRO A 239 -6.79 -9.81 22.16
CA PRO A 239 -7.36 -10.95 22.86
C PRO A 239 -8.60 -11.52 22.14
N ALA A 240 -8.56 -12.82 21.85
CA ALA A 240 -9.66 -13.59 21.28
C ALA A 240 -9.59 -15.04 21.81
N PRO A 241 -10.63 -15.89 21.61
CA PRO A 241 -10.58 -17.30 22.05
C PRO A 241 -9.41 -18.09 21.45
N VAL A 242 -8.97 -17.67 20.27
CA VAL A 242 -7.70 -18.01 19.63
C VAL A 242 -7.13 -16.70 19.14
N ASP A 243 -5.86 -16.44 19.44
CA ASP A 243 -5.21 -15.13 19.33
C ASP A 243 -5.54 -14.46 17.98
N GLY A 244 -6.11 -13.25 18.09
CA GLY A 244 -6.74 -12.57 16.98
C GLY A 244 -5.81 -11.53 16.38
N ASP A 245 -5.76 -11.46 15.05
CA ASP A 245 -4.90 -10.53 14.34
C ASP A 245 -5.71 -9.53 13.52
N TYR A 246 -5.40 -8.25 13.69
CA TYR A 246 -5.91 -7.18 12.86
C TYR A 246 -4.85 -6.71 11.88
N ALA A 247 -5.14 -6.79 10.59
CA ALA A 247 -4.26 -6.27 9.55
C ALA A 247 -4.40 -4.76 9.42
N CYS A 248 -3.32 -4.05 9.73
CA CYS A 248 -3.24 -2.60 9.54
C CYS A 248 -3.28 -2.16 8.08
N GLY A 249 -3.01 -3.12 7.17
CA GLY A 249 -2.92 -2.89 5.75
C GLY A 249 -1.68 -2.07 5.38
N GLY A 250 -1.21 -2.27 4.15
CA GLY A 250 -0.17 -1.41 3.62
C GLY A 250 -0.82 -0.07 3.43
N SER A 251 -0.34 0.95 4.14
CA SER A 251 -0.96 2.26 4.06
C SER A 251 -1.02 2.65 2.58
N ILE A 252 -2.24 2.69 2.03
CA ILE A 252 -2.47 3.05 0.64
C ILE A 252 -1.95 4.48 0.48
N ARG A 253 -0.74 4.64 -0.06
CA ARG A 253 -0.16 5.97 -0.30
C ARG A 253 -0.73 6.54 -1.59
N GLN A 254 -1.77 7.37 -1.49
CA GLN A 254 -2.38 7.99 -2.66
C GLN A 254 -3.12 9.28 -2.30
N TYR A 255 -3.29 10.12 -3.31
CA TYR A 255 -4.27 11.17 -3.30
C TYR A 255 -5.49 10.73 -4.11
N LEU A 256 -6.68 10.98 -3.58
CA LEU A 256 -7.92 10.97 -4.35
C LEU A 256 -8.41 12.40 -4.46
N VAL A 257 -8.77 12.81 -5.67
CA VAL A 257 -9.29 14.16 -5.93
C VAL A 257 -10.71 14.05 -6.44
N THR A 258 -11.60 14.86 -5.88
CA THR A 258 -13.00 14.93 -6.31
C THR A 258 -13.23 16.11 -7.23
N ALA A 259 -14.24 15.97 -8.10
CA ALA A 259 -14.61 16.99 -9.09
C ALA A 259 -14.90 18.37 -8.47
N ASP A 260 -15.38 18.43 -7.23
CA ASP A 260 -15.70 19.65 -6.49
C ASP A 260 -14.48 20.32 -5.83
N GLY A 261 -13.27 19.78 -6.00
CA GLY A 261 -12.05 20.37 -5.46
C GLY A 261 -11.48 19.65 -4.24
N GLY A 262 -12.22 18.70 -3.65
CA GLY A 262 -11.78 17.93 -2.50
C GLY A 262 -10.53 17.09 -2.78
N VAL A 263 -9.62 17.01 -1.81
CA VAL A 263 -8.43 16.16 -1.87
C VAL A 263 -8.37 15.29 -0.61
N PHE A 264 -8.41 13.98 -0.79
CA PHE A 264 -8.27 12.99 0.28
C PHE A 264 -6.88 12.37 0.19
N ALA A 265 -6.10 12.50 1.25
CA ALA A 265 -4.75 11.94 1.32
C ALA A 265 -4.75 10.70 2.21
N ALA A 266 -4.50 9.54 1.62
CA ALA A 266 -4.28 8.30 2.36
C ALA A 266 -2.78 8.09 2.51
N ALA A 267 -2.28 8.05 3.75
CA ALA A 267 -0.88 7.81 4.09
C ALA A 267 0.17 8.68 3.34
N LEU A 268 -0.31 9.79 2.79
CA LEU A 268 0.45 10.88 2.20
C LEU A 268 0.10 12.14 2.96
N PRO A 269 1.05 13.06 3.12
CA PRO A 269 0.77 14.26 3.87
C PRO A 269 -0.06 15.23 3.02
N PHE A 270 -1.17 15.72 3.56
CA PHE A 270 -2.08 16.66 2.90
C PHE A 270 -1.37 18.01 2.67
N ARG A 271 -1.61 18.65 1.52
CA ARG A 271 -0.95 19.93 1.13
C ARG A 271 -1.93 21.05 0.78
N GLY A 272 -3.22 20.76 0.75
CA GLY A 272 -4.29 21.71 0.45
C GLY A 272 -5.33 21.14 -0.53
N SER A 273 -6.43 21.87 -0.69
CA SER A 273 -7.54 21.45 -1.55
C SER A 273 -8.16 22.69 -2.20
N ALA A 274 -8.86 22.48 -3.31
CA ALA A 274 -9.64 23.52 -3.97
C ALA A 274 -11.12 23.51 -3.53
N GLY A 275 -11.51 22.66 -2.57
CA GLY A 275 -12.89 22.46 -2.15
C GLY A 275 -13.56 23.68 -1.50
N ASP A 276 -12.76 24.59 -0.94
CA ASP A 276 -13.27 25.86 -0.39
C ASP A 276 -13.36 26.97 -1.46
N GLN A 277 -13.00 26.68 -2.71
CA GLN A 277 -13.00 27.62 -3.81
C GLN A 277 -14.16 27.34 -4.76
N ARG A 278 -14.78 28.41 -5.28
CA ARG A 278 -15.74 28.26 -6.37
C ARG A 278 -14.98 27.93 -7.66
N LEU A 279 -15.03 26.67 -8.06
CA LEU A 279 -14.45 26.21 -9.33
C LEU A 279 -15.35 26.57 -10.52
N ASN A 280 -14.75 26.97 -11.63
CA ASN A 280 -15.46 27.20 -12.90
C ASN A 280 -15.72 25.89 -13.66
N ALA A 281 -14.90 24.88 -13.40
CA ALA A 281 -14.98 23.55 -13.98
C ALA A 281 -14.47 22.49 -12.99
N PRO A 282 -14.91 21.23 -13.11
CA PRO A 282 -14.51 20.19 -12.17
C PRO A 282 -13.02 19.89 -12.26
N LEU A 283 -12.41 19.49 -11.13
CA LEU A 283 -11.09 18.86 -11.17
C LEU A 283 -11.14 17.51 -11.87
N VAL A 284 -10.18 17.30 -12.77
CA VAL A 284 -10.05 16.08 -13.60
C VAL A 284 -8.61 15.58 -13.69
N GLY A 285 -7.66 16.23 -13.01
CA GLY A 285 -6.27 15.82 -12.97
C GLY A 285 -5.60 16.15 -11.66
N ILE A 286 -4.64 15.32 -11.27
CA ILE A 286 -3.68 15.61 -10.22
C ILE A 286 -2.30 15.10 -10.67
N ALA A 287 -1.23 15.77 -10.29
CA ALA A 287 0.12 15.24 -10.42
C ALA A 287 1.00 15.67 -9.24
N THR A 288 1.83 14.77 -8.73
CA THR A 288 2.68 15.03 -7.56
C THR A 288 4.05 15.58 -7.96
N THR A 289 4.63 16.42 -7.11
CA THR A 289 6.05 16.81 -7.22
C THR A 289 6.96 15.60 -6.99
N ARG A 290 8.19 15.68 -7.50
CA ARG A 290 9.19 14.60 -7.34
C ARG A 290 9.59 14.35 -5.89
N SER A 291 9.49 15.37 -5.04
CA SER A 291 9.71 15.25 -3.59
C SER A 291 8.57 14.51 -2.88
N GLY A 292 7.39 14.41 -3.51
CA GLY A 292 6.16 13.95 -2.88
C GLY A 292 5.58 14.93 -1.85
N ASN A 293 6.14 16.14 -1.74
CA ASN A 293 5.72 17.16 -0.76
C ASN A 293 4.77 18.21 -1.34
N GLY A 294 4.29 18.02 -2.57
CA GLY A 294 3.40 18.93 -3.25
C GLY A 294 2.69 18.26 -4.42
N TYR A 295 1.68 18.93 -4.95
CA TYR A 295 0.96 18.49 -6.14
C TYR A 295 0.33 19.67 -6.88
N TRP A 296 0.09 19.43 -8.17
CA TRP A 296 -0.78 20.23 -9.02
C TRP A 296 -2.14 19.56 -9.13
N LEU A 297 -3.22 20.33 -9.00
CA LEU A 297 -4.56 19.96 -9.39
C LEU A 297 -4.90 20.64 -10.72
N MET A 298 -5.61 19.94 -11.61
CA MET A 298 -6.01 20.46 -12.91
C MET A 298 -7.54 20.34 -13.08
N SER A 299 -8.19 21.42 -13.46
CA SER A 299 -9.61 21.45 -13.83
C SER A 299 -9.84 21.22 -15.31
N ALA A 300 -11.06 20.82 -15.68
CA ALA A 300 -11.46 20.54 -17.06
C ALA A 300 -11.42 21.78 -17.98
N ASP A 301 -11.45 22.99 -17.43
CA ASP A 301 -11.21 24.25 -18.16
C ASP A 301 -9.71 24.57 -18.33
N GLY A 302 -8.81 23.70 -17.85
CA GLY A 302 -7.36 23.87 -17.93
C GLY A 302 -6.76 24.76 -16.86
N GLY A 303 -7.53 25.16 -15.83
CA GLY A 303 -7.01 25.77 -14.62
C GLY A 303 -6.06 24.83 -13.87
N VAL A 304 -4.97 25.37 -13.31
CA VAL A 304 -3.99 24.60 -12.53
C VAL A 304 -3.80 25.26 -11.16
N PHE A 305 -3.90 24.46 -10.10
CA PHE A 305 -3.71 24.88 -8.71
C PHE A 305 -2.49 24.16 -8.15
N ALA A 306 -1.57 24.88 -7.51
CA ALA A 306 -0.35 24.30 -6.94
C ALA A 306 -0.39 24.32 -5.41
N TYR A 307 -0.05 23.20 -4.79
CA TYR A 307 -0.09 23.02 -3.33
C TYR A 307 1.22 22.40 -2.81
N GLY A 308 1.57 22.74 -1.57
CA GLY A 308 2.81 22.26 -0.95
C GLY A 308 4.04 22.89 -1.59
N ASP A 309 5.00 22.06 -2.02
CA ASP A 309 6.20 22.53 -2.72
C ASP A 309 6.06 22.56 -4.26
N ALA A 310 4.85 22.36 -4.79
CA ALA A 310 4.60 22.49 -6.22
C ALA A 310 4.71 23.95 -6.67
N ALA A 311 5.55 24.21 -7.67
CA ALA A 311 5.67 25.54 -8.28
C ALA A 311 4.62 25.70 -9.38
N TYR A 312 3.90 26.82 -9.40
CA TYR A 312 2.95 27.13 -10.48
C TYR A 312 3.69 27.59 -11.74
N HIS A 313 3.48 26.89 -12.86
CA HIS A 313 4.15 27.15 -14.14
C HIS A 313 3.23 27.72 -15.23
N GLY A 314 1.91 27.74 -15.00
CA GLY A 314 0.91 28.32 -15.91
C GLY A 314 -0.39 27.51 -15.96
N SER A 315 -1.33 27.96 -16.79
CA SER A 315 -2.61 27.29 -17.06
C SER A 315 -3.14 27.74 -18.41
N LEU A 316 -4.21 27.11 -18.92
CA LEU A 316 -4.79 27.45 -20.24
C LEU A 316 -5.50 28.81 -20.28
N GLY A 317 -5.59 29.50 -19.13
CA GLY A 317 -6.11 30.86 -19.02
C GLY A 317 -7.64 30.95 -19.10
N ALA A 318 -8.17 32.18 -18.98
CA ALA A 318 -9.60 32.44 -18.79
C ALA A 318 -10.51 32.11 -20.00
N ASN A 319 -9.94 31.94 -21.19
CA ASN A 319 -10.70 31.58 -22.40
C ASN A 319 -10.83 30.06 -22.62
N GLY A 320 -10.20 29.26 -21.75
CA GLY A 320 -10.24 27.80 -21.79
C GLY A 320 -9.66 27.17 -23.06
N PRO A 321 -9.39 25.86 -23.05
CA PRO A 321 -9.09 25.12 -24.25
C PRO A 321 -10.34 24.90 -25.13
N PRO A 322 -10.17 24.67 -26.45
CA PRO A 322 -11.27 24.35 -27.37
C PRO A 322 -12.01 23.06 -27.01
N ALA A 323 -11.36 22.16 -26.27
CA ALA A 323 -11.96 20.96 -25.68
C ALA A 323 -11.48 20.78 -24.23
N PRO A 324 -12.25 20.11 -23.35
CA PRO A 324 -11.88 19.95 -21.95
C PRO A 324 -10.46 19.38 -21.76
N ALA A 325 -9.74 19.88 -20.77
CA ALA A 325 -8.50 19.25 -20.31
C ALA A 325 -8.83 17.87 -19.70
N VAL A 326 -8.00 16.86 -19.96
CA VAL A 326 -8.25 15.45 -19.57
C VAL A 326 -7.09 14.82 -18.81
N GLY A 327 -5.89 15.42 -18.83
CA GLY A 327 -4.79 14.93 -18.03
C GLY A 327 -3.63 15.91 -17.91
N ILE A 328 -2.83 15.69 -16.87
CA ILE A 328 -1.61 16.42 -16.57
C ILE A 328 -0.46 15.41 -16.39
N ALA A 329 0.67 15.66 -17.05
CA ALA A 329 1.89 14.86 -16.90
C ALA A 329 3.09 15.77 -16.59
N VAL A 330 3.98 15.34 -15.70
CA VAL A 330 5.07 16.17 -15.17
C VAL A 330 6.39 15.78 -15.84
N THR A 331 7.25 16.78 -16.09
CA THR A 331 8.60 16.56 -16.62
C THR A 331 9.46 15.74 -15.64
N ALA A 332 10.49 15.07 -16.15
CA ALA A 332 11.40 14.31 -15.29
C ALA A 332 12.12 15.19 -14.25
N SER A 333 12.37 16.46 -14.57
CA SER A 333 12.94 17.44 -13.64
C SER A 333 11.96 17.82 -12.52
N GLY A 334 10.65 17.75 -12.77
CA GLY A 334 9.61 18.27 -11.89
C GLY A 334 9.39 19.78 -12.00
N ASN A 335 10.04 20.46 -12.95
CA ASN A 335 9.96 21.93 -13.11
C ASN A 335 9.02 22.37 -14.25
N GLY A 336 8.14 21.48 -14.70
CA GLY A 336 7.22 21.70 -15.80
C GLY A 336 6.22 20.58 -15.95
N TYR A 337 5.18 20.84 -16.75
CA TYR A 337 4.15 19.86 -17.05
C TYR A 337 3.51 20.07 -18.42
N TRP A 338 2.97 18.98 -18.95
CA TRP A 338 2.07 18.96 -20.10
C TRP A 338 0.63 18.86 -19.63
N LEU A 339 -0.26 19.63 -20.26
CA LEU A 339 -1.71 19.45 -20.18
C LEU A 339 -2.21 18.90 -21.51
N ALA A 340 -3.03 17.85 -21.46
CA ALA A 340 -3.69 17.28 -22.64
C ALA A 340 -5.19 17.58 -22.63
N THR A 341 -5.78 17.80 -23.80
CA THR A 341 -7.20 18.06 -24.01
C THR A 341 -7.89 16.93 -24.77
N ALA A 342 -9.23 16.85 -24.68
CA ALA A 342 -10.02 15.76 -25.26
C ALA A 342 -9.97 15.71 -26.80
N ASP A 343 -9.71 16.83 -27.46
CA ASP A 343 -9.43 16.92 -28.90
C ASP A 343 -7.97 16.59 -29.26
N GLY A 344 -7.17 16.20 -28.25
CA GLY A 344 -5.78 15.80 -28.41
C GLY A 344 -4.78 16.94 -28.52
N GLY A 345 -5.19 18.18 -28.19
CA GLY A 345 -4.28 19.28 -27.93
C GLY A 345 -3.31 18.97 -26.78
N VAL A 346 -2.05 19.40 -26.91
CA VAL A 346 -1.04 19.34 -25.84
C VAL A 346 -0.43 20.72 -25.62
N TYR A 347 -0.38 21.13 -24.36
CA TYR A 347 0.11 22.44 -23.94
C TYR A 347 1.22 22.28 -22.91
N THR A 348 2.27 23.09 -23.02
CA THR A 348 3.50 22.96 -22.24
C THR A 348 3.70 24.13 -21.30
N TYR A 349 4.10 23.86 -20.07
CA TYR A 349 4.40 24.86 -19.05
C TYR A 349 5.71 24.54 -18.33
N GLY A 350 6.41 25.59 -17.87
CA GLY A 350 7.70 25.45 -17.21
C GLY A 350 8.76 24.95 -18.20
N ASP A 351 9.47 23.89 -17.83
CA ASP A 351 10.50 23.26 -18.69
C ASP A 351 9.98 22.11 -19.58
N ALA A 352 8.66 21.92 -19.67
CA ALA A 352 8.08 20.91 -20.54
C ALA A 352 8.32 21.21 -22.03
N ALA A 353 9.03 20.32 -22.73
CA ALA A 353 9.27 20.45 -24.16
C ALA A 353 8.07 19.96 -24.98
N PHE A 354 7.72 20.66 -26.05
CA PHE A 354 6.62 20.24 -26.94
C PHE A 354 7.10 19.17 -27.92
N HIS A 355 6.50 17.98 -27.86
CA HIS A 355 6.88 16.82 -28.70
C HIS A 355 5.88 16.49 -29.80
N GLY A 356 4.73 17.18 -29.86
CA GLY A 356 3.68 17.00 -30.86
C GLY A 356 2.28 17.15 -30.27
N SER A 357 1.26 16.98 -31.09
CA SER A 357 -0.14 17.11 -30.68
C SER A 357 -1.02 16.44 -31.74
N LEU A 358 -2.21 16.01 -31.33
CA LEU A 358 -3.27 15.59 -32.25
C LEU A 358 -4.27 16.73 -32.52
N GLY A 359 -4.16 17.84 -31.79
CA GLY A 359 -5.06 18.99 -31.91
C GLY A 359 -5.17 19.49 -33.36
N GLY A 360 -6.40 19.74 -33.80
CA GLY A 360 -6.72 20.12 -35.17
C GLY A 360 -6.97 18.94 -36.12
N LEU A 361 -6.89 17.70 -35.63
CA LEU A 361 -7.31 16.50 -36.37
C LEU A 361 -8.73 16.08 -35.96
N ASP A 362 -9.47 15.49 -36.91
CA ASP A 362 -10.74 14.82 -36.64
C ASP A 362 -10.49 13.43 -36.02
N LEU A 363 -10.51 13.34 -34.70
CA LEU A 363 -10.29 12.08 -33.98
C LEU A 363 -11.55 11.20 -33.99
N ALA A 364 -11.35 9.89 -34.16
CA ALA A 364 -12.44 8.91 -34.08
C ALA A 364 -13.02 8.79 -32.66
N ALA A 365 -12.20 9.04 -31.64
CA ALA A 365 -12.57 9.04 -30.24
C ALA A 365 -11.74 10.09 -29.47
N PRO A 366 -12.30 10.72 -28.43
CA PRO A 366 -11.59 11.73 -27.65
C PRO A 366 -10.41 11.13 -26.87
N ILE A 367 -9.38 11.94 -26.66
CA ILE A 367 -8.28 11.65 -25.73
C ILE A 367 -8.80 11.69 -24.30
N VAL A 368 -8.36 10.74 -23.48
CA VAL A 368 -8.77 10.56 -22.07
C VAL A 368 -7.60 10.57 -21.09
N GLY A 369 -6.36 10.61 -21.58
CA GLY A 369 -5.21 10.64 -20.70
C GLY A 369 -3.89 10.92 -21.41
N ILE A 370 -2.92 11.35 -20.61
CA ILE A 370 -1.53 11.56 -21.00
C ILE A 370 -0.62 10.89 -19.97
N ALA A 371 0.48 10.29 -20.42
CA ALA A 371 1.53 9.82 -19.53
C ALA A 371 2.92 10.11 -20.09
N ALA A 372 3.81 10.65 -19.26
CA ALA A 372 5.18 10.96 -19.65
C ALA A 372 6.08 9.71 -19.66
N THR A 373 7.09 9.72 -20.53
CA THR A 373 8.19 8.76 -20.49
C THR A 373 9.06 8.98 -19.25
N ALA A 374 9.77 7.95 -18.80
CA ALA A 374 10.64 8.05 -17.63
C ALA A 374 11.79 9.06 -17.81
N SER A 375 12.23 9.27 -19.05
CA SER A 375 13.22 10.28 -19.43
C SER A 375 12.66 11.71 -19.39
N GLY A 376 11.33 11.88 -19.50
CA GLY A 376 10.68 13.16 -19.68
C GLY A 376 10.85 13.77 -21.07
N ASN A 377 11.33 13.01 -22.06
CA ASN A 377 11.55 13.50 -23.44
C ASN A 377 10.44 13.05 -24.41
N GLY A 378 9.28 12.64 -23.88
CA GLY A 378 8.18 12.12 -24.65
C GLY A 378 6.97 11.81 -23.78
N TYR A 379 5.87 11.48 -24.44
CA TYR A 379 4.63 11.07 -23.79
C TYR A 379 3.74 10.23 -24.70
N TRP A 380 2.86 9.47 -24.06
CA TRP A 380 1.73 8.79 -24.68
C TRP A 380 0.45 9.61 -24.49
N LEU A 381 -0.36 9.71 -25.54
CA LEU A 381 -1.77 10.07 -25.45
C LEU A 381 -2.62 8.82 -25.67
N VAL A 382 -3.70 8.67 -24.91
CA VAL A 382 -4.65 7.54 -25.06
C VAL A 382 -6.04 8.06 -25.36
N SER A 383 -6.73 7.44 -26.32
CA SER A 383 -8.14 7.72 -26.64
C SER A 383 -9.09 6.76 -25.94
N SER A 384 -10.35 7.17 -25.81
CA SER A 384 -11.41 6.36 -25.17
C SER A 384 -11.75 5.06 -25.91
N ASP A 385 -11.44 4.95 -27.20
CA ASP A 385 -11.50 3.71 -27.98
C ASP A 385 -10.26 2.82 -27.80
N GLY A 386 -9.28 3.28 -27.01
CA GLY A 386 -8.04 2.57 -26.69
C GLY A 386 -6.92 2.69 -27.71
N GLY A 387 -7.05 3.62 -28.66
CA GLY A 387 -5.92 4.11 -29.46
C GLY A 387 -4.83 4.73 -28.58
N VAL A 388 -3.56 4.49 -28.95
CA VAL A 388 -2.39 5.05 -28.25
C VAL A 388 -1.50 5.77 -29.26
N PHE A 389 -1.16 7.01 -28.95
CA PHE A 389 -0.34 7.88 -29.79
C PHE A 389 0.94 8.25 -29.04
N THR A 390 2.07 8.20 -29.72
CA THR A 390 3.41 8.37 -29.12
C THR A 390 4.10 9.60 -29.66
N TYR A 391 4.67 10.39 -28.78
CA TYR A 391 5.43 11.59 -29.12
C TYR A 391 6.79 11.62 -28.42
N GLY A 392 7.77 12.24 -29.06
CA GLY A 392 9.14 12.31 -28.55
C GLY A 392 9.79 10.92 -28.51
N ASP A 393 10.32 10.53 -27.35
CA ASP A 393 10.94 9.22 -27.15
C ASP A 393 9.98 8.12 -26.64
N ALA A 394 8.67 8.39 -26.63
CA ALA A 394 7.66 7.40 -26.24
C ALA A 394 7.63 6.21 -27.20
N VAL A 395 7.85 5.00 -26.68
CA VAL A 395 7.82 3.75 -27.47
C VAL A 395 6.39 3.24 -27.57
N PHE A 396 5.94 2.90 -28.78
CA PHE A 396 4.64 2.27 -28.98
C PHE A 396 4.68 0.79 -28.57
N HIS A 397 3.93 0.43 -27.52
CA HIS A 397 3.89 -0.93 -26.98
C HIS A 397 2.63 -1.73 -27.38
N GLY A 398 1.65 -1.08 -28.02
CA GLY A 398 0.41 -1.68 -28.49
C GLY A 398 -0.80 -0.79 -28.22
N SER A 399 -1.94 -1.12 -28.81
CA SER A 399 -3.20 -0.42 -28.55
C SER A 399 -4.35 -1.40 -28.66
N LEU A 400 -5.50 -1.02 -28.13
CA LEU A 400 -6.74 -1.71 -28.43
C LEU A 400 -7.12 -1.25 -29.84
N GLY A 401 -6.96 -2.13 -30.84
CA GLY A 401 -7.42 -1.83 -32.20
C GLY A 401 -8.93 -1.53 -32.21
N ALA A 402 -9.48 -1.07 -33.33
CA ALA A 402 -10.87 -0.60 -33.49
C ALA A 402 -12.01 -1.63 -33.21
N GLY A 403 -11.73 -2.76 -32.55
CA GLY A 403 -12.68 -3.82 -32.23
C GLY A 403 -13.23 -3.74 -30.80
N GLY A 404 -14.41 -3.13 -30.66
CA GLY A 404 -15.44 -3.52 -29.68
C GLY A 404 -15.03 -3.61 -28.22
N LEU A 405 -14.55 -2.52 -27.63
CA LEU A 405 -14.49 -2.40 -26.17
C LEU A 405 -15.90 -2.47 -25.58
N ALA A 406 -16.06 -3.24 -24.49
CA ALA A 406 -17.32 -3.29 -23.75
C ALA A 406 -17.61 -1.97 -23.00
N ALA A 407 -16.56 -1.22 -22.66
CA ALA A 407 -16.64 0.11 -22.08
C ALA A 407 -15.42 0.96 -22.50
N PRO A 408 -15.56 2.29 -22.57
CA PRO A 408 -14.47 3.17 -22.99
C PRO A 408 -13.28 3.10 -22.04
N ILE A 409 -12.08 3.33 -22.59
CA ILE A 409 -10.86 3.58 -21.81
C ILE A 409 -11.01 4.91 -21.08
N VAL A 410 -10.55 4.93 -19.82
CA VAL A 410 -10.63 6.10 -18.92
C VAL A 410 -9.26 6.58 -18.46
N GLY A 411 -8.17 5.86 -18.78
CA GLY A 411 -6.83 6.32 -18.44
C GLY A 411 -5.72 5.35 -18.79
N ILE A 412 -4.50 5.84 -18.59
CA ILE A 412 -3.24 5.15 -18.83
C ILE A 412 -2.34 5.28 -17.58
N ALA A 413 -1.63 4.21 -17.23
CA ALA A 413 -0.59 4.23 -16.20
C ALA A 413 0.68 3.54 -16.69
N VAL A 414 1.83 4.17 -16.50
CA VAL A 414 3.12 3.65 -16.94
C VAL A 414 3.70 2.72 -15.87
N SER A 415 4.22 1.56 -16.29
CA SER A 415 4.90 0.60 -15.43
C SER A 415 6.12 1.21 -14.72
N ALA A 416 6.56 0.60 -13.61
CA ALA A 416 7.69 1.11 -12.84
C ALA A 416 9.00 1.13 -13.65
N SER A 417 9.18 0.18 -14.57
CA SER A 417 10.35 0.11 -15.44
C SER A 417 10.33 1.15 -16.57
N GLY A 418 9.19 1.80 -16.82
CA GLY A 418 9.01 2.69 -17.96
C GLY A 418 8.84 1.99 -19.32
N ASN A 419 9.01 0.67 -19.39
CA ASN A 419 9.04 -0.10 -20.64
C ASN A 419 7.67 -0.64 -21.07
N GLY A 420 6.59 -0.01 -20.64
CA GLY A 420 5.22 -0.46 -20.88
C GLY A 420 4.20 0.29 -20.04
N TYR A 421 2.92 0.09 -20.37
CA TYR A 421 1.79 0.75 -19.69
C TYR A 421 0.57 -0.16 -19.58
N TRP A 422 -0.34 0.24 -18.70
CA TRP A 422 -1.69 -0.29 -18.56
C TRP A 422 -2.72 0.71 -19.06
N LEU A 423 -3.74 0.21 -19.77
CA LEU A 423 -4.96 0.95 -20.08
C LEU A 423 -6.11 0.39 -19.24
N ALA A 424 -6.94 1.26 -18.66
CA ALA A 424 -8.11 0.85 -17.90
C ALA A 424 -9.40 1.31 -18.57
N SER A 425 -10.41 0.45 -18.61
CA SER A 425 -11.76 0.79 -19.08
C SER A 425 -12.74 1.06 -17.93
N ALA A 426 -13.80 1.79 -18.21
CA ALA A 426 -14.80 2.22 -17.23
C ALA A 426 -15.53 1.04 -16.54
N ASP A 427 -15.57 -0.13 -17.17
CA ASP A 427 -16.15 -1.37 -16.62
C ASP A 427 -15.15 -2.18 -15.76
N GLY A 428 -13.92 -1.69 -15.56
CA GLY A 428 -12.88 -2.39 -14.78
C GLY A 428 -11.93 -3.25 -15.60
N GLY A 429 -12.10 -3.33 -16.92
CA GLY A 429 -11.13 -3.93 -17.84
C GLY A 429 -9.74 -3.31 -17.68
N VAL A 430 -8.68 -4.12 -17.64
CA VAL A 430 -7.29 -3.63 -17.65
C VAL A 430 -6.46 -4.40 -18.67
N PHE A 431 -5.78 -3.65 -19.52
CA PHE A 431 -4.99 -4.15 -20.65
C PHE A 431 -3.54 -3.73 -20.46
N ALA A 432 -2.61 -4.69 -20.48
CA ALA A 432 -1.19 -4.45 -20.25
C ALA A 432 -0.39 -4.57 -21.56
N TYR A 433 0.52 -3.63 -21.80
CA TYR A 433 1.33 -3.55 -23.01
C TYR A 433 2.82 -3.44 -22.70
N GLY A 434 3.65 -4.01 -23.57
CA GLY A 434 5.11 -4.01 -23.41
C GLY A 434 5.54 -4.77 -22.15
N GLY A 435 6.48 -4.18 -21.39
CA GLY A 435 6.97 -4.72 -20.12
C GLY A 435 6.06 -4.44 -18.91
N ALA A 436 4.86 -3.88 -19.11
CA ALA A 436 3.91 -3.72 -18.02
C ALA A 436 3.34 -5.08 -17.62
N ARG A 437 3.54 -5.46 -16.36
CA ARG A 437 3.05 -6.73 -15.85
C ARG A 437 1.55 -6.68 -15.62
N TRP A 438 0.80 -7.60 -16.22
CA TRP A 438 -0.63 -7.75 -15.93
C TRP A 438 -0.83 -8.35 -14.53
N GLN A 439 -1.69 -7.71 -13.72
CA GLN A 439 -1.92 -8.07 -12.31
C GLN A 439 -3.39 -8.35 -11.98
N GLY A 440 -4.25 -8.48 -13.00
CA GLY A 440 -5.69 -8.72 -12.84
C GLY A 440 -6.59 -7.66 -13.50
N SER A 441 -7.90 -7.87 -13.48
CA SER A 441 -8.89 -6.91 -13.97
C SER A 441 -10.21 -7.09 -13.21
N ALA A 442 -10.99 -6.01 -13.08
CA ALA A 442 -12.34 -6.04 -12.53
C ALA A 442 -13.43 -6.15 -13.63
N GLY A 443 -13.03 -6.22 -14.90
CA GLY A 443 -13.94 -6.29 -16.04
C GLY A 443 -14.83 -7.54 -15.99
N GLY A 444 -16.12 -7.36 -16.30
CA GLY A 444 -17.12 -8.44 -16.25
C GLY A 444 -17.63 -8.79 -14.84
N GLY A 445 -17.12 -8.14 -13.79
CA GLY A 445 -17.46 -8.41 -12.38
C GLY A 445 -18.64 -7.63 -11.80
N GLY A 446 -19.36 -6.83 -12.58
CA GLY A 446 -20.54 -6.09 -12.12
C GLY A 446 -20.20 -4.97 -11.10
N LEU A 447 -19.25 -4.09 -11.45
CA LEU A 447 -18.90 -2.94 -10.61
C LEU A 447 -20.13 -2.06 -10.30
N ALA A 448 -20.32 -1.73 -9.02
CA ALA A 448 -21.44 -0.87 -8.59
C ALA A 448 -21.32 0.58 -9.08
N THR A 449 -20.09 1.05 -9.31
CA THR A 449 -19.81 2.35 -9.94
C THR A 449 -18.65 2.21 -10.93
N PRO A 450 -18.64 2.99 -12.03
CA PRO A 450 -17.61 2.86 -13.05
C PRO A 450 -16.23 3.25 -12.54
N VAL A 451 -15.19 2.68 -13.17
CA VAL A 451 -13.82 3.15 -13.03
C VAL A 451 -13.67 4.52 -13.70
N VAL A 452 -12.98 5.43 -13.04
CA VAL A 452 -12.75 6.81 -13.50
C VAL A 452 -11.27 7.18 -13.58
N GLY A 453 -10.38 6.28 -13.14
CA GLY A 453 -8.94 6.50 -13.25
C GLY A 453 -8.12 5.27 -12.93
N ILE A 454 -6.88 5.25 -13.41
CA ILE A 454 -5.87 4.25 -13.10
C ILE A 454 -4.58 4.96 -12.67
N SER A 455 -3.90 4.41 -11.66
CA SER A 455 -2.55 4.82 -11.30
C SER A 455 -1.65 3.62 -11.07
N ARG A 456 -0.35 3.78 -11.29
CA ARG A 456 0.65 2.79 -10.87
C ARG A 456 0.69 2.75 -9.34
N ALA A 457 0.91 1.59 -8.72
CA ALA A 457 1.22 1.54 -7.29
C ALA A 457 2.59 2.18 -6.99
N ALA A 458 2.71 2.93 -5.89
CA ALA A 458 3.93 3.67 -5.57
C ALA A 458 5.19 2.78 -5.45
N ASP A 459 5.01 1.54 -4.99
CA ASP A 459 6.05 0.52 -4.87
C ASP A 459 6.36 -0.20 -6.20
N GLY A 460 5.67 0.15 -7.29
CA GLY A 460 5.84 -0.45 -8.60
C GLY A 460 5.24 -1.85 -8.74
N SER A 461 4.54 -2.35 -7.72
CA SER A 461 4.02 -3.72 -7.68
C SER A 461 2.84 -3.98 -8.63
N GLY A 462 2.26 -2.94 -9.21
CA GLY A 462 1.11 -3.05 -10.12
C GLY A 462 0.38 -1.73 -10.29
N TYR A 463 -0.95 -1.77 -10.25
CA TYR A 463 -1.82 -0.61 -10.48
C TYR A 463 -3.04 -0.60 -9.54
N ARG A 464 -3.71 0.54 -9.50
CA ARG A 464 -4.94 0.78 -8.75
C ARG A 464 -5.96 1.46 -9.64
N LEU A 465 -7.22 1.07 -9.50
CA LEU A 465 -8.37 1.66 -10.18
C LEU A 465 -9.19 2.48 -9.19
N ALA A 466 -9.50 3.73 -9.53
CA ALA A 466 -10.44 4.54 -8.77
C ALA A 466 -11.84 4.42 -9.35
N LEU A 467 -12.82 4.27 -8.47
CA LEU A 467 -14.24 4.18 -8.80
C LEU A 467 -14.92 5.53 -8.58
N ALA A 468 -15.93 5.85 -9.39
CA ALA A 468 -16.71 7.08 -9.24
C ALA A 468 -17.37 7.22 -7.86
N GLY A 469 -17.65 6.09 -7.18
CA GLY A 469 -18.14 6.08 -5.80
C GLY A 469 -17.07 6.35 -4.74
N GLY A 470 -15.83 6.68 -5.11
CA GLY A 470 -14.71 6.95 -4.20
C GLY A 470 -13.93 5.71 -3.74
N GLY A 471 -14.39 4.51 -4.12
CA GLY A 471 -13.66 3.27 -3.84
C GLY A 471 -12.39 3.12 -4.68
N VAL A 472 -11.42 2.35 -4.18
CA VAL A 472 -10.19 2.02 -4.92
C VAL A 472 -9.97 0.52 -4.91
N ILE A 473 -9.76 -0.06 -6.09
CA ILE A 473 -9.42 -1.48 -6.29
C ILE A 473 -7.92 -1.58 -6.58
N SER A 474 -7.20 -2.42 -5.83
CA SER A 474 -5.75 -2.59 -5.98
C SER A 474 -5.41 -3.92 -6.63
N PHE A 475 -4.54 -3.87 -7.64
CA PHE A 475 -3.97 -5.02 -8.35
C PHE A 475 -2.46 -5.05 -8.14
N THR A 476 -2.06 -5.39 -6.91
CA THR A 476 -0.68 -5.32 -6.41
C THR A 476 -0.33 -6.67 -5.78
N GLY A 477 0.14 -7.64 -6.57
CA GLY A 477 0.49 -8.98 -6.07
C GLY A 477 1.33 -9.79 -7.07
N GLN A 478 2.32 -10.55 -6.59
CA GLN A 478 3.14 -11.46 -7.42
C GLN A 478 2.33 -12.71 -7.86
N PRO A 479 2.75 -13.46 -8.92
CA PRO A 479 1.89 -13.99 -9.97
C PRO A 479 1.08 -15.22 -9.54
N SER A 480 -0.11 -15.37 -10.08
CA SER A 480 -0.65 -16.69 -10.40
C SER A 480 -1.35 -16.65 -11.75
N TYR A 481 -1.01 -17.62 -12.61
CA TYR A 481 -1.51 -17.76 -13.96
C TYR A 481 -2.66 -18.78 -13.98
N ALA A 482 -3.82 -18.32 -14.47
CA ALA A 482 -4.85 -18.98 -15.30
C ALA A 482 -5.74 -20.14 -14.73
N PRO A 483 -6.87 -20.53 -15.37
CA PRO A 483 -7.54 -20.00 -16.58
C PRO A 483 -9.08 -19.74 -16.44
N VAL A 484 -9.68 -19.30 -17.57
CA VAL A 484 -11.09 -19.03 -17.93
C VAL A 484 -12.17 -19.84 -17.19
N GLY A 485 -13.20 -19.15 -16.65
CA GLY A 485 -14.57 -19.68 -16.55
C GLY A 485 -15.40 -19.32 -15.29
N ALA A 486 -16.40 -18.43 -15.49
CA ALA A 486 -17.67 -18.32 -14.75
C ALA A 486 -17.69 -17.60 -13.35
N PRO A 487 -18.85 -17.01 -12.97
CA PRO A 487 -18.94 -15.74 -12.25
C PRO A 487 -19.09 -15.90 -10.73
N VAL A 488 -18.73 -14.85 -9.98
CA VAL A 488 -19.13 -14.75 -8.56
C VAL A 488 -19.77 -13.38 -8.33
N ASN A 489 -21.10 -13.39 -8.26
CA ASN A 489 -21.89 -12.30 -7.68
C ASN A 489 -21.57 -12.21 -6.18
N GLY A 490 -21.17 -11.02 -5.73
CA GLY A 490 -20.97 -10.73 -4.31
C GLY A 490 -21.02 -9.23 -4.05
N ALA A 491 -22.22 -8.71 -3.82
CA ALA A 491 -22.42 -7.35 -3.37
C ALA A 491 -21.84 -7.19 -1.95
N VAL A 492 -20.94 -6.24 -1.75
CA VAL A 492 -20.54 -5.79 -0.40
C VAL A 492 -21.47 -4.64 -0.02
N THR A 493 -22.52 -4.96 0.74
CA THR A 493 -23.32 -3.98 1.49
C THR A 493 -22.58 -3.61 2.77
N GLY A 494 -22.23 -2.34 2.94
CA GLY A 494 -21.61 -1.87 4.18
C GLY A 494 -20.98 -0.49 4.07
N LEU A 495 -21.79 0.54 3.78
CA LEU A 495 -21.43 1.91 4.17
C LEU A 495 -22.24 2.22 5.43
N ALA A 496 -21.55 2.34 6.56
CA ALA A 496 -22.13 2.83 7.80
C ALA A 496 -22.65 4.26 7.59
N GLU A 497 -23.85 4.55 8.08
CA GLU A 497 -24.39 5.91 8.11
C GLU A 497 -23.46 6.83 8.92
N PRO A 498 -23.33 8.12 8.53
CA PRO A 498 -22.51 9.07 9.27
C PRO A 498 -23.05 9.25 10.71
N PRO A 499 -22.17 9.41 11.72
CA PRO A 499 -22.61 9.60 13.09
C PRO A 499 -23.37 10.93 13.26
N PRO A 500 -24.35 11.00 14.19
CA PRO A 500 -25.11 12.21 14.45
C PRO A 500 -24.20 13.34 14.99
N PRO A 501 -24.55 14.62 14.74
CA PRO A 501 -23.76 15.75 15.19
C PRO A 501 -23.67 15.82 16.73
N PRO A 502 -22.55 16.34 17.27
CA PRO A 502 -22.34 16.43 18.72
C PRO A 502 -23.34 17.40 19.38
N PRO A 503 -23.71 17.15 20.66
CA PRO A 503 -24.61 18.03 21.40
C PRO A 503 -23.97 19.41 21.66
N PRO A 504 -24.77 20.47 21.80
CA PRO A 504 -24.28 21.83 22.07
C PRO A 504 -23.58 21.92 23.44
N PRO A 505 -22.61 22.83 23.60
CA PRO A 505 -21.86 22.99 24.84
C PRO A 505 -22.76 23.45 26.01
N PRO A 506 -22.43 23.05 27.26
CA PRO A 506 -23.19 23.48 28.43
C PRO A 506 -23.04 24.99 28.69
N PRO A 507 -24.06 25.64 29.31
CA PRO A 507 -23.99 27.05 29.66
C PRO A 507 -22.88 27.33 30.69
N PRO A 508 -22.30 28.55 30.69
CA PRO A 508 -21.25 28.92 31.64
C PRO A 508 -21.77 28.89 33.10
N PRO A 509 -20.91 28.57 34.08
CA PRO A 509 -21.29 28.57 35.49
C PRO A 509 -21.63 29.99 35.99
N PRO A 510 -22.52 30.11 37.00
CA PRO A 510 -22.92 31.41 37.56
C PRO A 510 -21.74 32.12 38.25
N ASP A 511 -21.65 33.43 38.00
CA ASP A 511 -20.67 34.37 38.55
C ASP A 511 -20.81 34.49 40.07
N TRP A 512 -19.88 33.93 40.83
CA TRP A 512 -19.79 34.11 42.28
C TRP A 512 -18.91 35.31 42.61
N ARG A 513 -19.47 36.52 42.47
CA ARG A 513 -18.93 37.70 43.12
C ARG A 513 -19.36 37.73 44.59
N MET A 514 -18.38 38.04 45.43
CA MET A 514 -18.47 38.21 46.88
C MET A 514 -19.67 39.06 47.32
N GLU A 515 -20.52 38.51 48.20
CA GLU A 515 -21.30 39.31 49.15
C GLU A 515 -20.72 39.13 50.56
N THR A 516 -20.27 40.24 51.11
CA THR A 516 -19.80 40.43 52.48
C THR A 516 -20.93 40.23 53.49
N ARG A 517 -20.69 39.42 54.54
CA ARG A 517 -21.54 39.37 55.74
C ARG A 517 -21.63 40.74 56.40
N ALA A 518 -22.84 41.19 56.71
CA ALA A 518 -23.12 42.17 57.75
C ALA A 518 -23.95 41.50 58.87
N HIS A 519 -23.49 41.68 60.10
CA HIS A 519 -24.14 41.28 61.34
C HIS A 519 -25.51 41.96 61.52
N ARG A 520 -26.56 41.20 61.85
CA ARG A 520 -27.16 41.13 63.20
C ARG A 520 -28.18 40.01 63.27
#